data_AF-A0A9J7N8R0-F1
#
_entry.id   AF-A0A9J7N8R0-F1
#
_cell.length_a   1.000
_cell.length_b   1.000
_cell.length_c   1.000
_cell.angle_alpha   90.00
_cell.angle_beta   90.00
_cell.angle_gamma   90.00
#
_symmetry.space_group_name_H-M   'P 1'
#
loop_
_entity.id
_entity.type
_entity.pdbx_description
1 polymer ?
#
loop_
_entity_poly.entity_id
_entity_poly.type
_entity_poly.pdbx_seq_one_letter_code
_entity_poly.pdbx_strand_id
1 'polypeptide(L)'
;MVSKNPGRRRRRKARGGSKPYPTNAAEEWHDVLHRVYYDPRHPAGYGGVGRLHRAVRDKYGVTRKQVEAWLRSQDTHTLHKPIRRRFQRNRVITGGIHDQWQADLADMSSLSRHNDGYRYLLTCIDVFSKYAWVVPIKDKTGPTLAKAFQTILAEDEQKPRCLQTDQGTEFLNRHVQSLLKKEGIKFFTTFSVETKASVVERFNRTLKTRMWKYFTAKNTHRYIDVLSDLVWSYNRSYHRSIKMAPIEVNEKNEGLVWHTLYGEGDISKPRKGRKQSPSFKFRVGDSVRISKSKLRLEKGYTPNWTTEIFVVSEQIARRPPVYRVKDYDGEVLRGTFYEKELQKVTKKDDDVYQVEDILDTRRRGKKKEFFVKWKGYPAKFNSWVREEDMVPI
;
A
#
# COMPACT_ATOMS: atom_id res chain seq x y z
N MET A 1 -16.02 -25.00 4.80
CA MET A 1 -15.46 -24.48 3.52
C MET A 1 -16.55 -24.58 2.44
N VAL A 2 -16.49 -23.85 1.32
CA VAL A 2 -17.50 -23.97 0.24
C VAL A 2 -16.86 -24.18 -1.11
N SER A 3 -17.31 -25.19 -1.87
CA SER A 3 -17.03 -25.33 -3.31
C SER A 3 -18.21 -24.79 -4.10
N LYS A 4 -17.98 -23.87 -5.05
CA LYS A 4 -19.08 -23.27 -5.83
C LYS A 4 -19.69 -24.21 -6.88
N ASN A 5 -19.31 -25.49 -6.95
CA ASN A 5 -19.82 -26.41 -7.97
C ASN A 5 -19.70 -27.92 -7.59
N PRO A 6 -20.72 -28.54 -6.97
CA PRO A 6 -20.68 -29.97 -6.62
C PRO A 6 -21.01 -30.91 -7.82
N GLY A 7 -21.36 -30.35 -8.99
CA GLY A 7 -22.13 -31.05 -10.02
C GLY A 7 -21.37 -31.70 -11.20
N ARG A 8 -20.03 -31.73 -11.25
CA ARG A 8 -19.30 -32.41 -12.34
C ARG A 8 -18.75 -33.76 -11.89
N ARG A 9 -19.60 -34.78 -11.93
CA ARG A 9 -19.16 -36.18 -12.11
C ARG A 9 -18.21 -36.24 -13.31
N ARG A 10 -16.99 -36.76 -13.11
CA ARG A 10 -16.04 -37.12 -14.17
C ARG A 10 -16.74 -38.01 -15.21
N ARG A 11 -17.08 -37.46 -16.37
CA ARG A 11 -17.25 -38.22 -17.62
C ARG A 11 -16.06 -37.89 -18.51
N ARG A 12 -15.16 -38.87 -18.71
CA ARG A 12 -14.11 -38.83 -19.73
C ARG A 12 -14.29 -40.06 -20.63
N LYS A 13 -14.74 -39.85 -21.86
CA LYS A 13 -14.37 -40.64 -23.04
C LYS A 13 -14.52 -39.76 -24.27
N ALA A 14 -13.39 -39.39 -24.87
CA ALA A 14 -13.25 -39.12 -26.29
C ALA A 14 -11.76 -39.24 -26.66
N ARG A 15 -11.50 -39.95 -27.75
CA ARG A 15 -10.19 -40.38 -28.26
C ARG A 15 -9.51 -39.29 -29.08
N GLY A 16 -8.18 -39.33 -29.14
CA GLY A 16 -7.39 -38.84 -30.28
C GLY A 16 -6.26 -37.87 -29.95
N GLY A 17 -5.00 -38.29 -30.18
CA GLY A 17 -3.87 -37.40 -30.46
C GLY A 17 -2.78 -37.27 -29.38
N SER A 18 -1.67 -37.99 -29.59
CA SER A 18 -0.29 -37.87 -29.07
C SER A 18 0.00 -37.80 -27.55
N LYS A 19 0.60 -38.88 -27.03
CA LYS A 19 1.52 -38.91 -25.88
C LYS A 19 2.83 -39.62 -26.30
N PRO A 20 3.98 -39.28 -25.71
CA PRO A 20 4.47 -40.05 -24.54
C PRO A 20 5.00 -39.08 -23.45
N TYR A 21 4.84 -39.22 -22.12
CA TYR A 21 4.65 -40.32 -21.17
C TYR A 21 3.73 -39.85 -20.00
N PRO A 22 3.33 -40.72 -19.03
CA PRO A 22 4.18 -40.98 -17.86
C PRO A 22 4.25 -42.48 -17.47
N THR A 23 5.44 -42.98 -17.14
CA THR A 23 5.67 -44.36 -16.68
C THR A 23 5.80 -44.43 -15.16
N ASN A 24 4.65 -44.39 -14.50
CA ASN A 24 4.15 -45.40 -13.57
C ASN A 24 2.68 -45.02 -13.31
N ALA A 25 1.77 -45.98 -13.44
CA ALA A 25 0.33 -45.81 -13.62
C ALA A 25 -0.34 -44.54 -13.01
N ALA A 26 -0.95 -43.74 -13.90
CA ALA A 26 -2.19 -42.99 -13.72
C ALA A 26 -2.31 -41.83 -12.70
N GLU A 27 -1.25 -41.34 -12.04
CA GLU A 27 -1.36 -40.09 -11.28
C GLU A 27 -1.17 -38.86 -12.20
N GLU A 28 -2.17 -37.98 -12.27
CA GLU A 28 -1.97 -36.67 -12.89
C GLU A 28 -1.00 -35.85 -12.01
N TRP A 29 -0.10 -35.08 -12.63
CA TRP A 29 0.95 -34.34 -11.92
C TRP A 29 0.41 -33.41 -10.82
N HIS A 30 -0.85 -32.96 -10.93
CA HIS A 30 -1.54 -32.18 -9.89
C HIS A 30 -1.70 -32.97 -8.58
N ASP A 31 -2.04 -34.26 -8.67
CA ASP A 31 -2.28 -35.13 -7.50
C ASP A 31 -0.96 -35.42 -6.77
N VAL A 32 0.11 -35.66 -7.55
CA VAL A 32 1.48 -35.80 -7.02
C VAL A 32 1.89 -34.55 -6.24
N LEU A 33 1.70 -33.36 -6.83
CA LEU A 33 2.04 -32.11 -6.15
C LEU A 33 1.22 -31.90 -4.89
N HIS A 34 -0.08 -32.21 -4.92
CA HIS A 34 -0.95 -32.10 -3.75
C HIS A 34 -0.47 -33.00 -2.62
N ARG A 35 -0.24 -34.29 -2.88
CA ARG A 35 0.25 -35.25 -1.88
C ARG A 35 1.58 -34.80 -1.28
N VAL A 36 2.55 -34.43 -2.11
CA VAL A 36 3.90 -34.06 -1.66
C VAL A 36 3.91 -32.74 -0.90
N TYR A 37 3.10 -31.77 -1.31
CA TYR A 37 3.08 -30.45 -0.70
C TYR A 37 2.32 -30.42 0.63
N TYR A 38 1.20 -31.15 0.74
CA TYR A 38 0.38 -31.14 1.95
C TYR A 38 0.82 -32.17 3.00
N ASP A 39 1.77 -33.06 2.68
CA ASP A 39 2.40 -33.97 3.64
C ASP A 39 3.41 -33.21 4.53
N PRO A 40 3.13 -33.02 5.84
CA PRO A 40 4.05 -32.33 6.75
C PRO A 40 5.34 -33.10 7.01
N ARG A 41 5.35 -34.43 6.81
CA ARG A 41 6.55 -35.28 7.02
C ARG A 41 7.45 -35.27 5.79
N HIS A 42 6.94 -34.87 4.64
CA HIS A 42 7.72 -34.79 3.42
C HIS A 42 8.67 -33.58 3.47
N PRO A 43 9.98 -33.70 3.10
CA PRO A 43 10.94 -32.58 3.13
C PRO A 43 10.56 -31.36 2.26
N ALA A 44 9.70 -31.56 1.28
CA ALA A 44 9.14 -30.51 0.42
C ALA A 44 7.77 -29.99 0.88
N GLY A 45 7.20 -30.57 1.94
CA GLY A 45 5.91 -30.19 2.53
C GLY A 45 5.87 -28.71 2.87
N TYR A 46 4.78 -28.05 2.46
CA TYR A 46 4.54 -26.60 2.62
C TYR A 46 5.68 -25.70 2.12
N GLY A 47 6.59 -26.25 1.30
CA GLY A 47 7.82 -25.59 0.86
C GLY A 47 7.62 -24.59 -0.28
N GLY A 48 8.72 -23.95 -0.68
CA GLY A 48 8.75 -23.10 -1.87
C GLY A 48 8.89 -23.90 -3.17
N VAL A 49 8.67 -23.23 -4.30
CA VAL A 49 8.81 -23.76 -5.67
C VAL A 49 10.05 -24.62 -5.85
N GLY A 50 11.22 -24.14 -5.38
CA GLY A 50 12.48 -24.84 -5.58
C GLY A 50 12.57 -26.19 -4.85
N ARG A 51 12.02 -26.28 -3.62
CA ARG A 51 12.03 -27.55 -2.86
C ARG A 51 11.06 -28.55 -3.48
N LEU A 52 9.84 -28.10 -3.77
CA LEU A 52 8.81 -28.94 -4.38
C LEU A 52 9.26 -29.46 -5.75
N HIS A 53 9.81 -28.59 -6.61
CA HIS A 53 10.33 -29.01 -7.91
C HIS A 53 11.46 -30.04 -7.80
N ARG A 54 12.43 -29.86 -6.87
CA ARG A 54 13.49 -30.87 -6.67
C ARG A 54 12.93 -32.24 -6.25
N ALA A 55 11.86 -32.27 -5.46
CA ALA A 55 11.26 -33.52 -5.02
C ALA A 55 10.53 -34.28 -6.13
N VAL A 56 9.97 -33.58 -7.13
CA VAL A 56 9.12 -34.21 -8.15
C VAL A 56 9.74 -34.26 -9.55
N ARG A 57 10.77 -33.47 -9.86
CA ARG A 57 11.34 -33.34 -11.21
C ARG A 57 11.85 -34.68 -11.72
N ASP A 58 12.70 -35.35 -10.96
CA ASP A 58 13.43 -36.54 -11.45
C ASP A 58 12.53 -37.79 -11.46
N LYS A 59 11.57 -37.88 -10.53
CA LYS A 59 10.68 -39.03 -10.39
C LYS A 59 9.41 -38.94 -11.24
N TYR A 60 8.89 -37.74 -11.49
CA TYR A 60 7.59 -37.54 -12.15
C TYR A 60 7.66 -36.64 -13.38
N GLY A 61 8.85 -36.14 -13.76
CA GLY A 61 9.04 -35.29 -14.94
C GLY A 61 8.35 -33.93 -14.85
N VAL A 62 7.97 -33.48 -13.64
CA VAL A 62 7.21 -32.23 -13.47
C VAL A 62 8.14 -31.03 -13.60
N THR A 63 7.80 -30.12 -14.51
CA THR A 63 8.57 -28.91 -14.78
C THR A 63 8.38 -27.86 -13.70
N ARG A 64 9.38 -26.99 -13.50
CA ARG A 64 9.29 -25.84 -12.60
C ARG A 64 8.09 -24.94 -12.90
N LYS A 65 7.75 -24.74 -14.19
CA LYS A 65 6.61 -23.93 -14.62
C LYS A 65 5.28 -24.53 -14.14
N GLN A 66 5.13 -25.85 -14.20
CA GLN A 66 3.94 -26.55 -13.68
C GLN A 66 3.84 -26.41 -12.16
N VAL A 67 4.96 -26.59 -11.44
CA VAL A 67 5.00 -26.39 -9.98
C VAL A 67 4.59 -24.96 -9.62
N GLU A 68 5.12 -23.95 -10.32
CA GLU A 68 4.76 -22.55 -10.10
C GLU A 68 3.29 -22.26 -10.41
N ALA A 69 2.75 -22.84 -11.49
CA ALA A 69 1.34 -22.68 -11.86
C ALA A 69 0.42 -23.30 -10.81
N TRP A 70 0.74 -24.49 -10.31
CA TRP A 70 -0.01 -25.16 -9.26
C TRP A 70 0.07 -24.43 -7.92
N LEU A 71 1.27 -23.99 -7.51
CA LEU A 71 1.43 -23.22 -6.28
C LEU A 71 0.70 -21.86 -6.31
N ARG A 72 0.40 -21.30 -7.49
CA ARG A 72 -0.43 -20.09 -7.62
C ARG A 72 -1.91 -20.32 -7.35
N SER A 73 -2.39 -21.57 -7.34
CA SER A 73 -3.77 -21.91 -6.94
C SER A 73 -3.89 -22.29 -5.46
N GLN A 74 -2.78 -22.56 -4.78
CA GLN A 74 -2.78 -22.95 -3.38
C GLN A 74 -2.79 -21.74 -2.45
N ASP A 75 -3.81 -21.62 -1.60
CA ASP A 75 -3.92 -20.50 -0.64
C ASP A 75 -2.83 -20.55 0.43
N THR A 76 -2.50 -21.75 0.91
CA THR A 76 -1.40 -22.02 1.85
C THR A 76 -0.07 -21.44 1.34
N HIS A 77 0.21 -21.58 0.05
CA HIS A 77 1.41 -20.99 -0.54
C HIS A 77 1.23 -19.49 -0.80
N THR A 78 0.11 -19.09 -1.41
CA THR A 78 -0.04 -17.73 -1.90
C THR A 78 -0.19 -16.70 -0.78
N LEU A 79 -0.90 -17.03 0.29
CA LEU A 79 -1.11 -16.17 1.46
C LEU A 79 0.17 -15.97 2.28
N HIS A 80 1.05 -16.96 2.33
CA HIS A 80 2.26 -16.93 3.16
C HIS A 80 3.52 -16.51 2.41
N LYS A 81 3.44 -16.29 1.09
CA LYS A 81 4.60 -15.90 0.29
C LYS A 81 5.28 -14.65 0.87
N PRO A 82 6.62 -14.59 0.98
CA PRO A 82 7.31 -13.42 1.50
C PRO A 82 7.07 -12.16 0.65
N ILE A 83 6.88 -11.01 1.30
CA ILE A 83 6.76 -9.69 0.64
C ILE A 83 8.12 -9.00 0.59
N ARG A 84 8.45 -8.39 -0.55
CA ARG A 84 9.58 -7.46 -0.66
C ARG A 84 9.10 -6.03 -0.41
N ARG A 85 9.40 -5.47 0.77
CA ARG A 85 8.97 -4.10 1.16
C ARG A 85 9.91 -2.98 0.70
N ARG A 86 11.19 -3.31 0.49
CA ARG A 86 12.20 -2.36 0.00
C ARG A 86 12.36 -2.54 -1.50
N PHE A 87 11.91 -1.54 -2.26
CA PHE A 87 12.02 -1.47 -3.70
C PHE A 87 11.93 0.00 -4.15
N GLN A 88 12.38 0.28 -5.38
CA GLN A 88 12.27 1.62 -5.96
C GLN A 88 10.79 1.99 -6.13
N ARG A 89 10.42 3.20 -5.73
CA ARG A 89 9.08 3.76 -5.93
C ARG A 89 9.17 4.98 -6.84
N ASN A 90 8.06 5.36 -7.45
CA ASN A 90 7.98 6.59 -8.22
C ASN A 90 8.29 7.79 -7.31
N ARG A 91 9.09 8.73 -7.80
CA ARG A 91 9.39 9.98 -7.09
C ARG A 91 8.16 10.89 -7.11
N VAL A 92 8.00 11.68 -6.06
CA VAL A 92 7.08 12.83 -6.06
C VAL A 92 7.81 13.97 -6.76
N ILE A 93 7.26 14.43 -7.88
CA ILE A 93 7.80 15.54 -8.67
C ILE A 93 6.80 16.68 -8.57
N THR A 94 7.27 17.84 -8.16
CA THR A 94 6.48 19.08 -8.16
C THR A 94 6.95 19.99 -9.29
N GLY A 95 6.04 20.80 -9.81
CA GLY A 95 6.32 21.76 -10.88
C GLY A 95 7.16 22.94 -10.42
N GLY A 96 7.07 23.30 -9.14
CA GLY A 96 7.65 24.52 -8.63
C GLY A 96 7.28 24.82 -7.17
N ILE A 97 7.61 26.03 -6.72
CA ILE A 97 7.20 26.59 -5.43
C ILE A 97 5.67 26.65 -5.39
N HIS A 98 5.06 26.32 -4.24
CA HIS A 98 3.61 26.29 -4.04
C HIS A 98 2.84 25.32 -4.96
N ASP A 99 3.50 24.45 -5.73
CA ASP A 99 2.77 23.44 -6.49
C ASP A 99 2.10 22.43 -5.55
N GLN A 100 2.82 22.01 -4.50
CA GLN A 100 2.31 21.04 -3.55
C GLN A 100 2.87 21.27 -2.15
N TRP A 101 1.97 21.41 -1.18
CA TRP A 101 2.30 21.38 0.23
C TRP A 101 1.93 20.03 0.85
N GLN A 102 2.67 19.65 1.89
CA GLN A 102 2.33 18.53 2.76
C GLN A 102 2.04 19.04 4.17
N ALA A 103 0.97 18.55 4.79
CA ALA A 103 0.67 18.85 6.18
C ALA A 103 0.48 17.57 7.02
N ASP A 104 0.79 17.70 8.30
CA ASP A 104 0.67 16.66 9.32
C ASP A 104 0.40 17.30 10.69
N LEU A 105 -0.20 16.53 11.59
CA LEU A 105 -0.49 16.93 12.96
C LEU A 105 0.42 16.17 13.93
N ALA A 106 1.51 16.81 14.36
CA ALA A 106 2.46 16.16 15.25
C ALA A 106 1.96 16.16 16.71
N ASP A 107 1.83 14.97 17.29
CA ASP A 107 1.44 14.79 18.69
C ASP A 107 2.55 15.26 19.65
N MET A 108 2.18 16.14 20.58
CA MET A 108 2.97 16.71 21.67
C MET A 108 2.19 16.68 23.00
N SER A 109 1.11 15.89 23.07
CA SER A 109 0.15 15.90 24.17
C SER A 109 0.77 15.54 25.52
N SER A 110 1.79 14.68 25.54
CA SER A 110 2.53 14.33 26.75
C SER A 110 3.26 15.51 27.39
N LEU A 111 3.55 16.57 26.64
CA LEU A 111 4.26 17.76 27.09
C LEU A 111 3.33 18.95 27.34
N SER A 112 2.01 18.79 27.19
CA SER A 112 1.06 19.91 27.19
C SER A 112 1.05 20.71 28.50
N ARG A 113 1.31 20.04 29.63
CA ARG A 113 1.37 20.68 30.96
C ARG A 113 2.47 21.74 31.07
N HIS A 114 3.56 21.59 30.31
CA HIS A 114 4.67 22.52 30.29
C HIS A 114 4.53 23.61 29.20
N ASN A 115 3.51 23.49 28.34
CA ASN A 115 3.38 24.27 27.10
C ASN A 115 1.98 24.88 26.98
N ASP A 116 1.48 25.50 28.03
CA ASP A 116 0.24 26.31 28.03
C ASP A 116 -1.01 25.57 27.52
N GLY A 117 -1.02 24.25 27.65
CA GLY A 117 -2.09 23.37 27.19
C GLY A 117 -2.05 23.04 25.69
N TYR A 118 -1.03 23.47 24.95
CA TYR A 118 -0.82 23.05 23.56
C TYR A 118 -0.50 21.55 23.50
N ARG A 119 -1.23 20.81 22.67
CA ARG A 119 -1.14 19.34 22.58
C ARG A 119 -0.62 18.86 21.24
N TYR A 120 -0.76 19.67 20.21
CA TYR A 120 -0.42 19.29 18.85
C TYR A 120 0.30 20.43 18.13
N LEU A 121 1.08 20.08 17.12
CA LEU A 121 1.67 21.03 16.19
C LEU A 121 1.12 20.76 14.80
N LEU A 122 0.37 21.70 14.25
CA LEU A 122 0.05 21.69 12.82
C LEU A 122 1.33 22.05 12.08
N THR A 123 1.85 21.09 11.31
CA THR A 123 3.06 21.25 10.52
C THR A 123 2.70 21.28 9.05
N CYS A 124 3.24 22.25 8.32
CA CYS A 124 3.06 22.38 6.88
C CYS A 124 4.44 22.58 6.24
N ILE A 125 4.68 21.98 5.07
CA ILE A 125 5.92 22.14 4.32
C ILE A 125 5.65 22.20 2.83
N ASP A 126 6.32 23.13 2.16
CA ASP A 126 6.38 23.14 0.70
C ASP A 126 7.29 22.01 0.22
N VAL A 127 6.75 21.13 -0.63
CA VAL A 127 7.47 19.95 -1.10
C VAL A 127 8.63 20.32 -2.03
N PHE A 128 8.58 21.46 -2.72
CA PHE A 128 9.62 21.94 -3.61
C PHE A 128 10.72 22.69 -2.83
N SER A 129 10.37 23.82 -2.21
CA SER A 129 11.34 24.70 -1.51
C SER A 129 11.82 24.15 -0.17
N LYS A 130 11.10 23.17 0.40
CA LYS A 130 11.31 22.64 1.77
C LYS A 130 11.04 23.67 2.87
N TYR A 131 10.47 24.82 2.53
CA TYR A 131 10.08 25.83 3.49
C TYR A 131 8.94 25.31 4.35
N ALA A 132 9.03 25.48 5.67
CA ALA A 132 8.09 24.89 6.60
C ALA A 132 7.49 25.91 7.57
N TRP A 133 6.24 25.66 7.94
CA TRP A 133 5.47 26.42 8.91
C TRP A 133 4.96 25.50 10.02
N VAL A 134 4.82 26.06 11.22
CA VAL A 134 4.32 25.31 12.38
C VAL A 134 3.40 26.20 13.20
N VAL A 135 2.18 25.72 13.48
CA VAL A 135 1.23 26.39 14.37
C VAL A 135 0.86 25.44 15.53
N PRO A 136 1.13 25.81 16.79
CA PRO A 136 0.73 25.01 17.94
C PRO A 136 -0.78 25.12 18.17
N ILE A 137 -1.44 23.98 18.43
CA ILE A 137 -2.88 23.92 18.70
C ILE A 137 -3.19 23.07 19.94
N LYS A 138 -4.29 23.41 20.64
CA LYS A 138 -4.69 22.76 21.89
C LYS A 138 -5.54 21.50 21.66
N ASP A 139 -6.25 21.45 20.55
CA ASP A 139 -7.14 20.36 20.18
C ASP A 139 -7.10 20.11 18.66
N LYS A 140 -7.67 18.99 18.24
CA LYS A 140 -7.72 18.56 16.83
C LYS A 140 -9.09 18.80 16.17
N THR A 141 -9.90 19.71 16.73
CA THR A 141 -11.21 20.00 16.15
C THR A 141 -11.08 20.71 14.81
N GLY A 142 -12.08 20.51 13.96
CA GLY A 142 -12.11 21.12 12.63
C GLY A 142 -11.96 22.65 12.61
N PRO A 143 -12.68 23.41 13.47
CA PRO A 143 -12.54 24.86 13.54
C PRO A 143 -11.14 25.31 13.97
N THR A 144 -10.55 24.70 15.01
CA THR A 144 -9.20 25.01 15.49
C THR A 144 -8.17 24.76 14.38
N LEU A 145 -8.28 23.61 13.71
CA LEU A 145 -7.37 23.23 12.62
C LEU A 145 -7.50 24.18 11.42
N ALA A 146 -8.72 24.53 11.03
CA ALA A 146 -8.97 25.49 9.94
C ALA A 146 -8.39 26.87 10.27
N LYS A 147 -8.59 27.38 11.49
CA LYS A 147 -8.02 28.66 11.93
C LYS A 147 -6.49 28.63 11.90
N ALA A 148 -5.88 27.56 12.42
CA ALA A 148 -4.43 27.40 12.40
C ALA A 148 -3.87 27.35 10.97
N PHE A 149 -4.54 26.63 10.06
CA PHE A 149 -4.12 26.58 8.66
C PHE A 149 -4.30 27.93 7.96
N GLN A 150 -5.35 28.68 8.30
CA GLN A 150 -5.56 30.03 7.79
C GLN A 150 -4.44 31.00 8.22
N THR A 151 -3.89 30.85 9.43
CA THR A 151 -2.70 31.62 9.86
C THR A 151 -1.50 31.37 8.94
N ILE A 152 -1.28 30.11 8.53
CA ILE A 152 -0.18 29.77 7.61
C ILE A 152 -0.40 30.41 6.24
N LEU A 153 -1.63 30.36 5.71
CA LEU A 153 -1.96 30.96 4.42
C LEU A 153 -1.82 32.50 4.41
N ALA A 154 -1.99 33.14 5.56
CA ALA A 154 -1.89 34.60 5.70
C ALA A 154 -0.44 35.10 5.81
N GLU A 155 0.52 34.26 6.21
CA GLU A 155 1.90 34.67 6.49
C GLU A 155 2.70 35.04 5.24
N ASP A 156 2.41 34.41 4.09
CA ASP A 156 3.25 34.49 2.88
C ASP A 156 2.49 35.04 1.65
N GLU A 157 1.21 35.42 1.82
CA GLU A 157 0.25 35.76 0.73
C GLU A 157 0.16 34.71 -0.42
N GLN A 158 0.79 33.55 -0.23
CA GLN A 158 0.95 32.50 -1.22
C GLN A 158 0.32 31.21 -0.70
N LYS A 159 -0.33 30.49 -1.61
CA LYS A 159 -1.10 29.28 -1.29
C LYS A 159 -0.78 28.16 -2.27
N PRO A 160 -0.80 26.90 -1.80
CA PRO A 160 -0.46 25.79 -2.66
C PRO A 160 -1.55 25.51 -3.68
N ARG A 161 -1.18 25.05 -4.88
CA ARG A 161 -2.14 24.47 -5.83
C ARG A 161 -2.78 23.21 -5.24
N CYS A 162 -2.01 22.39 -4.53
CA CYS A 162 -2.55 21.22 -3.86
C CYS A 162 -1.97 20.98 -2.46
N LEU A 163 -2.83 20.50 -1.56
CA LEU A 163 -2.48 20.09 -0.20
C LEU A 163 -2.59 18.58 -0.09
N GLN A 164 -1.49 17.94 0.29
CA GLN A 164 -1.41 16.53 0.61
C GLN A 164 -1.35 16.32 2.12
N THR A 165 -2.17 15.42 2.63
CA THR A 165 -2.07 14.93 4.02
C THR A 165 -2.00 13.41 4.04
N ASP A 166 -1.75 12.84 5.22
CA ASP A 166 -1.95 11.42 5.44
C ASP A 166 -3.46 11.07 5.49
N GLN A 167 -3.82 9.86 5.92
CA GLN A 167 -5.23 9.47 6.05
C GLN A 167 -5.87 9.92 7.38
N GLY A 168 -5.27 10.88 8.08
CA GLY A 168 -5.87 11.49 9.26
C GLY A 168 -7.25 12.05 8.95
N THR A 169 -8.25 11.63 9.73
CA THR A 169 -9.62 12.14 9.58
C THR A 169 -9.75 13.62 9.94
N GLU A 170 -8.75 14.15 10.67
CA GLU A 170 -8.69 15.54 11.12
C GLU A 170 -8.79 16.51 9.93
N PHE A 171 -8.18 16.23 8.78
CA PHE A 171 -8.22 17.13 7.62
C PHE A 171 -9.46 16.93 6.73
N LEU A 172 -10.22 15.85 6.92
CA LEU A 172 -11.44 15.55 6.16
C LEU A 172 -12.70 16.27 6.70
N ASN A 173 -12.58 16.98 7.81
CA ASN A 173 -13.70 17.69 8.41
C ASN A 173 -14.22 18.84 7.53
N ARG A 174 -15.50 19.18 7.67
CA ARG A 174 -16.18 20.21 6.86
C ARG A 174 -15.53 21.60 6.90
N HIS A 175 -14.93 22.00 8.04
CA HIS A 175 -14.36 23.34 8.20
C HIS A 175 -13.07 23.49 7.39
N VAL A 176 -12.18 22.50 7.47
CA VAL A 176 -10.95 22.48 6.65
C VAL A 176 -11.30 22.34 5.18
N GLN A 177 -12.22 21.44 4.80
CA GLN A 177 -12.63 21.29 3.40
C GLN A 177 -13.27 22.57 2.84
N SER A 178 -14.07 23.29 3.64
CA SER A 178 -14.65 24.58 3.25
C SER A 178 -13.58 25.66 3.06
N LEU A 179 -12.58 25.72 3.94
CA LEU A 179 -11.45 26.64 3.81
C LEU A 179 -10.65 26.36 2.53
N LEU A 180 -10.26 25.10 2.30
CA LEU A 180 -9.50 24.72 1.12
C LEU A 180 -10.26 25.01 -0.17
N LYS A 181 -11.58 24.76 -0.19
CA LYS A 181 -12.44 25.11 -1.33
C LYS A 181 -12.51 26.62 -1.56
N LYS A 182 -12.70 27.41 -0.49
CA LYS A 182 -12.71 28.89 -0.55
C LYS A 182 -11.39 29.42 -1.13
N GLU A 183 -10.28 28.81 -0.72
CA GLU A 183 -8.95 29.20 -1.18
C GLU A 183 -8.56 28.60 -2.54
N GLY A 184 -9.39 27.75 -3.15
CA GLY A 184 -9.08 27.10 -4.43
C GLY A 184 -7.97 26.04 -4.35
N ILE A 185 -7.69 25.52 -3.16
CA ILE A 185 -6.63 24.54 -2.89
C ILE A 185 -7.16 23.13 -3.12
N LYS A 186 -6.52 22.36 -4.00
CA LYS A 186 -6.91 20.97 -4.25
C LYS A 186 -6.41 20.05 -3.14
N PHE A 187 -7.32 19.47 -2.38
CA PHE A 187 -7.00 18.52 -1.31
C PHE A 187 -6.93 17.08 -1.80
N PHE A 188 -5.94 16.32 -1.34
CA PHE A 188 -5.91 14.86 -1.50
C PHE A 188 -5.14 14.16 -0.37
N THR A 189 -5.47 12.89 -0.14
CA THR A 189 -4.79 12.04 0.85
C THR A 189 -4.00 10.92 0.16
N THR A 190 -2.99 10.40 0.85
CA THR A 190 -2.18 9.30 0.32
C THR A 190 -2.81 7.96 0.70
N PHE A 191 -3.21 7.15 -0.30
CA PHE A 191 -3.96 5.91 -0.06
C PHE A 191 -3.11 4.69 0.32
N SER A 192 -1.78 4.75 0.22
CA SER A 192 -0.92 3.64 0.62
C SER A 192 -0.42 3.84 2.04
N VAL A 193 -0.72 2.87 2.90
CA VAL A 193 -0.28 2.80 4.30
C VAL A 193 1.24 2.91 4.43
N GLU A 194 1.99 2.49 3.40
CA GLU A 194 3.45 2.52 3.39
C GLU A 194 4.05 3.80 2.79
N THR A 195 3.33 4.50 1.89
CA THR A 195 3.80 5.76 1.30
C THR A 195 3.01 6.92 1.88
N LYS A 196 3.53 7.50 2.96
CA LYS A 196 2.94 8.65 3.65
C LYS A 196 3.40 9.98 3.02
N ALA A 197 2.93 11.09 3.57
CA ALA A 197 3.45 12.43 3.33
C ALA A 197 4.90 12.55 3.85
N SER A 198 5.84 11.92 3.13
CA SER A 198 7.19 11.64 3.64
C SER A 198 8.07 12.87 3.85
N VAL A 199 7.74 14.00 3.20
CA VAL A 199 8.50 15.24 3.33
C VAL A 199 8.16 15.93 4.65
N VAL A 200 6.87 16.06 4.98
CA VAL A 200 6.43 16.59 6.28
C VAL A 200 6.85 15.67 7.43
N GLU A 201 6.78 14.34 7.28
CA GLU A 201 7.28 13.41 8.31
C GLU A 201 8.78 13.60 8.59
N ARG A 202 9.58 13.86 7.54
CA ARG A 202 11.03 14.11 7.69
C ARG A 202 11.29 15.46 8.36
N PHE A 203 10.52 16.49 8.02
CA PHE A 203 10.55 17.77 8.72
C PHE A 203 10.20 17.60 10.20
N ASN A 204 9.11 16.91 10.51
CA ASN A 204 8.66 16.65 11.89
C ASN A 204 9.73 15.94 12.71
N ARG A 205 10.43 14.95 12.13
CA ARG A 205 11.60 14.34 12.77
C ARG A 205 12.70 15.36 13.05
N THR A 206 13.00 16.25 12.10
CA THR A 206 14.06 17.26 12.23
C THR A 206 13.72 18.27 13.32
N LEU A 207 12.50 18.82 13.30
CA LEU A 207 12.00 19.75 14.30
C LEU A 207 12.03 19.12 15.70
N LYS A 208 11.42 17.94 15.87
CA LYS A 208 11.42 17.23 17.16
C LYS A 208 12.85 16.94 17.64
N THR A 209 13.77 16.57 16.75
CA THR A 209 15.18 16.35 17.13
C THR A 209 15.81 17.62 17.70
N ARG A 210 15.57 18.78 17.08
CA ARG A 210 16.06 20.07 17.59
C ARG A 210 15.42 20.42 18.94
N MET A 211 14.12 20.22 19.09
CA MET A 211 13.39 20.43 20.35
C MET A 211 13.95 19.54 21.47
N TRP A 212 14.16 18.25 21.22
CA TRP A 212 14.70 17.33 22.24
C TRP A 212 16.14 17.69 22.65
N LYS A 213 16.96 18.16 21.72
CA LYS A 213 18.29 18.69 22.06
C LYS A 213 18.20 19.95 22.92
N TYR A 214 17.27 20.85 22.60
CA TYR A 214 17.00 22.02 23.43
C TYR A 214 16.55 21.64 24.84
N PHE A 215 15.65 20.64 24.96
CA PHE A 215 15.20 20.13 26.25
C PHE A 215 16.36 19.64 27.13
N THR A 216 17.28 18.87 26.55
CA THR A 216 18.49 18.42 27.25
C THR A 216 19.39 19.59 27.64
N ALA A 217 19.63 20.54 26.72
CA ALA A 217 20.56 21.64 26.94
C ALA A 217 20.06 22.67 27.98
N LYS A 218 18.74 22.88 28.06
CA LYS A 218 18.10 23.84 28.97
C LYS A 218 17.39 23.20 30.16
N ASN A 219 17.45 21.87 30.27
CA ASN A 219 16.76 21.08 31.28
C ASN A 219 15.28 21.49 31.44
N THR A 220 14.56 21.58 30.32
CA THR A 220 13.17 22.04 30.28
C THR A 220 12.36 21.21 29.28
N HIS A 221 11.04 21.16 29.47
CA HIS A 221 10.10 20.61 28.51
C HIS A 221 9.22 21.69 27.86
N ARG A 222 9.49 22.96 28.15
CA ARG A 222 8.78 24.11 27.57
C ARG A 222 9.41 24.49 26.23
N TYR A 223 8.76 24.11 25.13
CA TYR A 223 9.18 24.44 23.77
C TYR A 223 8.46 25.65 23.19
N ILE A 224 7.31 26.04 23.73
CA ILE A 224 6.44 27.03 23.10
C ILE A 224 7.16 28.37 22.88
N ASP A 225 8.04 28.76 23.81
CA ASP A 225 8.80 30.02 23.76
C ASP A 225 9.87 30.04 22.67
N VAL A 226 10.30 28.86 22.18
CA VAL A 226 11.38 28.74 21.18
C VAL A 226 10.90 28.12 19.87
N LEU A 227 9.61 27.79 19.76
CA LEU A 227 9.09 27.08 18.60
C LEU A 227 9.29 27.86 17.31
N SER A 228 8.98 29.16 17.31
CA SER A 228 9.21 30.07 16.18
C SER A 228 10.68 30.11 15.78
N ASP A 229 11.59 30.21 16.75
CA ASP A 229 13.03 30.29 16.52
C ASP A 229 13.59 29.00 15.91
N LEU A 230 13.09 27.85 16.36
CA LEU A 230 13.48 26.55 15.82
C LEU A 230 13.06 26.38 14.36
N VAL A 231 11.87 26.88 13.99
CA VAL A 231 11.36 26.89 12.61
C VAL A 231 12.13 27.90 11.76
N TRP A 232 12.33 29.12 12.26
CA TRP A 232 13.13 30.17 11.63
C TRP A 232 14.53 29.67 11.31
N SER A 233 15.17 29.01 12.28
CA SER A 233 16.49 28.40 12.12
C SER A 233 16.47 27.27 11.09
N TYR A 234 15.41 26.46 11.03
CA TYR A 234 15.29 25.39 10.04
C TYR A 234 15.22 25.96 8.62
N ASN A 235 14.37 26.96 8.40
CA ASN A 235 14.20 27.60 7.08
C ASN A 235 15.47 28.32 6.58
N ARG A 236 16.40 28.66 7.49
CA ARG A 236 17.71 29.25 7.17
C ARG A 236 18.88 28.27 7.19
N SER A 237 18.63 27.00 7.51
CA SER A 237 19.66 25.98 7.51
C SER A 237 19.81 25.36 6.12
N TYR A 238 21.05 25.08 5.71
CA TYR A 238 21.34 24.38 4.47
C TYR A 238 20.58 23.05 4.37
N HIS A 239 19.78 22.87 3.31
CA HIS A 239 19.00 21.66 3.08
C HIS A 239 19.62 20.80 1.95
N ARG A 240 20.18 19.66 2.33
CA ARG A 240 20.99 18.78 1.46
C ARG A 240 20.36 18.38 0.12
N SER A 241 19.03 18.32 0.02
CA SER A 241 18.35 17.91 -1.22
C SER A 241 18.22 19.03 -2.24
N ILE A 242 18.06 20.28 -1.79
CA ILE A 242 17.90 21.46 -2.67
C ILE A 242 19.20 22.26 -2.79
N LYS A 243 20.23 21.90 -2.00
CA LYS A 243 21.58 22.49 -2.04
C LYS A 243 21.64 23.97 -1.67
N MET A 244 20.64 24.46 -0.94
CA MET A 244 20.54 25.81 -0.38
C MET A 244 19.62 25.80 0.85
N ALA A 245 19.49 26.93 1.54
CA ALA A 245 18.50 27.05 2.61
C ALA A 245 17.08 27.21 2.04
N PRO A 246 16.04 26.67 2.70
CA PRO A 246 14.66 26.80 2.22
C PRO A 246 14.21 28.24 1.93
N ILE A 247 14.61 29.22 2.75
CA ILE A 247 14.29 30.65 2.57
C ILE A 247 14.93 31.27 1.33
N GLU A 248 16.00 30.67 0.79
CA GLU A 248 16.70 31.20 -0.38
C GLU A 248 16.01 30.83 -1.69
N VAL A 249 15.04 29.91 -1.67
CA VAL A 249 14.31 29.45 -2.86
C VAL A 249 13.30 30.51 -3.28
N ASN A 250 13.35 30.94 -4.54
CA ASN A 250 12.46 31.93 -5.12
C ASN A 250 12.32 31.70 -6.64
N GLU A 251 11.43 32.46 -7.29
CA GLU A 251 11.14 32.30 -8.73
C GLU A 251 12.40 32.39 -9.62
N LYS A 252 13.40 33.19 -9.23
CA LYS A 252 14.62 33.37 -10.03
C LYS A 252 15.52 32.14 -10.04
N ASN A 253 15.50 31.33 -8.97
CA ASN A 253 16.32 30.12 -8.85
C ASN A 253 15.52 28.81 -8.94
N GLU A 254 14.21 28.90 -9.19
CA GLU A 254 13.32 27.75 -9.28
C GLU A 254 13.80 26.71 -10.31
N GLY A 255 14.26 27.14 -11.49
CA GLY A 255 14.81 26.22 -12.49
C GLY A 255 16.03 25.43 -12.00
N LEU A 256 16.91 26.07 -11.22
CA LEU A 256 18.09 25.42 -10.62
C LEU A 256 17.66 24.42 -9.54
N VAL A 257 16.71 24.78 -8.68
CA VAL A 257 16.18 23.91 -7.63
C VAL A 257 15.47 22.70 -8.25
N TRP A 258 14.68 22.93 -9.31
CA TRP A 258 14.00 21.87 -10.05
C TRP A 258 15.02 20.88 -10.63
N HIS A 259 16.06 21.39 -11.30
CA HIS A 259 17.13 20.55 -11.84
C HIS A 259 17.88 19.78 -10.73
N THR A 260 18.11 20.42 -9.58
CA THR A 260 18.78 19.78 -8.44
C THR A 260 17.95 18.65 -7.84
N LEU A 261 16.62 18.81 -7.76
CA LEU A 261 15.70 17.81 -7.21
C LEU A 261 15.39 16.68 -8.20
N TYR A 262 15.22 17.01 -9.49
CA TYR A 262 14.59 16.15 -10.48
C TYR A 262 15.42 15.92 -11.74
N GLY A 263 16.48 16.69 -11.96
CA GLY A 263 17.40 16.50 -13.08
C GLY A 263 17.99 15.10 -13.10
N GLU A 264 18.05 14.51 -14.29
CA GLU A 264 18.70 13.22 -14.52
C GLU A 264 20.14 13.45 -14.99
N GLY A 265 21.12 13.21 -14.11
CA GLY A 265 22.54 13.12 -14.52
C GLY A 265 23.13 14.42 -15.05
N ASP A 266 24.39 14.31 -15.46
CA ASP A 266 25.20 15.40 -16.00
C ASP A 266 24.70 15.81 -17.39
N ILE A 267 24.32 17.08 -17.58
CA ILE A 267 23.81 17.66 -18.84
C ILE A 267 24.82 17.47 -19.97
N SER A 268 26.12 17.34 -19.65
CA SER A 268 27.20 17.10 -20.61
C SER A 268 27.21 15.70 -21.21
N LYS A 269 26.46 14.73 -20.66
CA LYS A 269 26.44 13.35 -21.15
C LYS A 269 25.20 13.10 -22.00
N PRO A 270 25.35 12.80 -23.32
CA PRO A 270 24.21 12.50 -24.16
C PRO A 270 23.45 11.29 -23.61
N ARG A 271 22.11 11.38 -23.63
CA ARG A 271 21.21 10.30 -23.22
C ARG A 271 21.45 9.07 -24.08
N LYS A 272 22.25 8.12 -23.58
CA LYS A 272 22.43 6.81 -24.23
C LYS A 272 21.15 6.00 -24.08
N GLY A 273 20.34 5.96 -25.14
CA GLY A 273 19.29 4.96 -25.37
C GLY A 273 17.87 5.52 -25.50
N ARG A 274 17.11 4.95 -26.45
CA ARG A 274 15.64 5.11 -26.53
C ARG A 274 15.03 4.78 -25.17
N LYS A 275 14.18 5.67 -24.63
CA LYS A 275 13.39 5.40 -23.42
C LYS A 275 12.53 4.15 -23.66
N GLN A 276 13.01 2.97 -23.26
CA GLN A 276 12.23 1.74 -23.35
C GLN A 276 10.97 1.90 -22.49
N SER A 277 9.81 1.53 -23.05
CA SER A 277 8.56 1.49 -22.29
C SER A 277 8.73 0.56 -21.08
N PRO A 278 8.21 0.93 -19.90
CA PRO A 278 8.33 0.09 -18.72
C PRO A 278 7.68 -1.27 -18.99
N SER A 279 8.39 -2.37 -18.69
CA SER A 279 7.85 -3.72 -18.85
C SER A 279 6.85 -4.02 -17.73
N PHE A 280 5.65 -4.46 -18.10
CA PHE A 280 4.63 -4.90 -17.13
C PHE A 280 4.71 -6.41 -16.91
N LYS A 281 4.68 -6.83 -15.64
CA LYS A 281 4.67 -8.25 -15.24
C LYS A 281 3.28 -8.85 -15.24
N PHE A 282 2.28 -8.08 -14.83
CA PHE A 282 0.87 -8.51 -14.81
C PHE A 282 0.14 -7.90 -16.01
N ARG A 283 -0.87 -8.59 -16.53
CA ARG A 283 -1.74 -8.12 -17.62
C ARG A 283 -3.10 -7.71 -17.07
N VAL A 284 -3.81 -6.83 -17.77
CA VAL A 284 -5.21 -6.54 -17.46
C VAL A 284 -6.01 -7.84 -17.51
N GLY A 285 -6.86 -8.08 -16.51
CA GLY A 285 -7.58 -9.34 -16.33
C GLY A 285 -6.87 -10.37 -15.45
N ASP A 286 -5.59 -10.20 -15.10
CA ASP A 286 -4.91 -11.11 -14.18
C ASP A 286 -5.49 -11.02 -12.77
N SER A 287 -5.79 -12.18 -12.16
CA SER A 287 -6.16 -12.27 -10.74
C SER A 287 -4.93 -12.13 -9.84
N VAL A 288 -5.03 -11.26 -8.85
CA VAL A 288 -3.94 -10.91 -7.93
C VAL A 288 -4.41 -10.80 -6.48
N ARG A 289 -3.53 -11.13 -5.53
CA ARG A 289 -3.63 -10.72 -4.12
C ARG A 289 -2.82 -9.45 -3.89
N ILE A 290 -3.23 -8.66 -2.91
CA ILE A 290 -2.52 -7.45 -2.49
C ILE A 290 -1.74 -7.75 -1.21
N SER A 291 -0.55 -7.15 -1.06
CA SER A 291 0.25 -7.28 0.16
C SER A 291 -0.44 -6.62 1.35
N LYS A 292 -0.51 -7.31 2.50
CA LYS A 292 -1.00 -6.74 3.75
C LYS A 292 0.04 -5.79 4.36
N SER A 293 -0.44 -4.64 4.82
CA SER A 293 0.32 -3.73 5.68
C SER A 293 0.39 -4.33 7.08
N LYS A 294 1.48 -5.03 7.42
CA LYS A 294 1.65 -5.52 8.79
C LYS A 294 1.91 -4.36 9.76
N LEU A 295 1.15 -4.28 10.85
CA LEU A 295 1.46 -3.42 12.00
C LEU A 295 2.78 -3.86 12.65
N ARG A 296 3.46 -2.97 13.39
CA ARG A 296 4.77 -3.24 14.03
C ARG A 296 4.79 -4.48 14.94
N LEU A 297 3.62 -4.94 15.42
CA LEU A 297 3.47 -6.05 16.36
C LEU A 297 3.08 -7.38 15.70
N GLU A 298 2.85 -7.41 14.38
CA GLU A 298 2.43 -8.64 13.70
C GLU A 298 3.61 -9.59 13.44
N LYS A 299 3.44 -10.84 13.89
CA LYS A 299 4.47 -11.89 13.79
C LYS A 299 4.72 -12.31 12.33
N GLY A 300 5.96 -12.70 12.04
CA GLY A 300 6.43 -12.98 10.67
C GLY A 300 5.74 -14.15 9.96
N TYR A 301 5.20 -15.11 10.71
CA TYR A 301 4.59 -16.34 10.18
C TYR A 301 3.13 -16.18 9.75
N THR A 302 2.46 -15.08 10.10
CA THR A 302 1.07 -14.82 9.70
C THR A 302 0.98 -14.51 8.20
N PRO A 303 -0.19 -14.74 7.57
CA PRO A 303 -0.43 -14.42 6.17
C PRO A 303 0.03 -13.00 5.81
N ASN A 304 0.82 -12.92 4.74
CA ASN A 304 1.38 -11.71 4.20
C ASN A 304 0.44 -11.05 3.17
N TRP A 305 -0.46 -11.81 2.53
CA TRP A 305 -1.31 -11.33 1.43
C TRP A 305 -2.79 -11.35 1.80
N THR A 306 -3.61 -10.53 1.14
CA THR A 306 -5.07 -10.50 1.32
C THR A 306 -5.70 -11.86 1.03
N THR A 307 -6.76 -12.22 1.75
CA THR A 307 -7.59 -13.38 1.42
C THR A 307 -8.50 -13.09 0.24
N GLU A 308 -8.96 -11.85 0.11
CA GLU A 308 -9.63 -11.35 -1.09
C GLU A 308 -8.68 -11.36 -2.30
N ILE A 309 -9.26 -11.70 -3.45
CA ILE A 309 -8.61 -11.73 -4.76
C ILE A 309 -9.20 -10.60 -5.61
N PHE A 310 -8.31 -9.86 -6.25
CA PHE A 310 -8.62 -8.71 -7.09
C PHE A 310 -8.24 -9.02 -8.54
N VAL A 311 -8.73 -8.20 -9.46
CA VAL A 311 -8.40 -8.27 -10.88
C VAL A 311 -7.65 -7.02 -11.29
N VAL A 312 -6.55 -7.17 -12.03
CA VAL A 312 -5.85 -6.01 -12.61
C VAL A 312 -6.76 -5.35 -13.63
N SER A 313 -7.11 -4.08 -13.37
CA SER A 313 -8.00 -3.29 -14.23
C SER A 313 -7.22 -2.38 -15.19
N GLU A 314 -6.06 -1.86 -14.78
CA GLU A 314 -5.29 -0.89 -15.57
C GLU A 314 -3.78 -1.06 -15.37
N GLN A 315 -3.01 -0.86 -16.45
CA GLN A 315 -1.55 -0.77 -16.44
C GLN A 315 -1.12 0.68 -16.68
N ILE A 316 -0.41 1.27 -15.71
CA ILE A 316 0.02 2.67 -15.80
C ILE A 316 1.52 2.73 -16.00
N ALA A 317 1.94 3.29 -17.14
CA ALA A 317 3.33 3.41 -17.55
C ALA A 317 4.06 4.48 -16.74
N ARG A 318 4.56 4.09 -15.57
CA ARG A 318 5.47 4.88 -14.72
C ARG A 318 6.81 4.18 -14.57
N ARG A 319 7.77 4.80 -13.88
CA ARG A 319 9.12 4.25 -13.66
C ARG A 319 9.45 4.22 -12.16
N PRO A 320 9.12 3.12 -11.45
CA PRO A 320 8.61 1.83 -11.95
C PRO A 320 7.10 1.81 -12.24
N PRO A 321 6.62 0.86 -13.08
CA PRO A 321 5.21 0.77 -13.47
C PRO A 321 4.30 0.44 -12.27
N VAL A 322 3.06 0.93 -12.35
CA VAL A 322 2.02 0.70 -11.33
C VAL A 322 0.74 0.19 -11.98
N TYR A 323 -0.12 -0.40 -11.17
CA TYR A 323 -1.36 -1.05 -11.59
C TYR A 323 -2.54 -0.48 -10.80
N ARG A 324 -3.72 -0.45 -11.43
CA ARG A 324 -4.99 -0.41 -10.68
C ARG A 324 -5.61 -1.79 -10.65
N VAL A 325 -6.34 -2.06 -9.59
CA VAL A 325 -7.04 -3.32 -9.38
C VAL A 325 -8.48 -3.03 -9.00
N LYS A 326 -9.37 -3.97 -9.30
CA LYS A 326 -10.77 -3.95 -8.93
C LYS A 326 -11.14 -5.23 -8.18
N ASP A 327 -12.16 -5.16 -7.35
CA ASP A 327 -12.69 -6.33 -6.66
C ASP A 327 -13.55 -7.21 -7.59
N TYR A 328 -14.24 -8.19 -7.02
CA TYR A 328 -15.11 -9.10 -7.76
C TYR A 328 -16.35 -8.42 -8.38
N ASP A 329 -16.91 -7.40 -7.71
CA ASP A 329 -18.06 -6.63 -8.23
C ASP A 329 -17.64 -5.57 -9.26
N GLY A 330 -16.34 -5.42 -9.48
CA GLY A 330 -15.76 -4.48 -10.43
C GLY A 330 -15.50 -3.09 -9.85
N GLU A 331 -15.66 -2.90 -8.55
CA GLU A 331 -15.30 -1.65 -7.88
C GLU A 331 -13.78 -1.48 -7.89
N VAL A 332 -13.32 -0.37 -8.46
CA VAL A 332 -11.89 -0.06 -8.54
C VAL A 332 -11.40 0.36 -7.16
N LEU A 333 -10.38 -0.34 -6.67
CA LEU A 333 -9.72 0.02 -5.42
C LEU A 333 -9.01 1.37 -5.60
N ARG A 334 -9.19 2.24 -4.61
CA ARG A 334 -8.54 3.55 -4.59
C ARG A 334 -7.02 3.40 -4.52
N GLY A 335 -6.32 4.19 -5.33
CA GLY A 335 -4.85 4.22 -5.37
C GLY A 335 -4.25 3.42 -6.52
N THR A 336 -2.95 3.14 -6.41
CA THR A 336 -2.19 2.37 -7.39
C THR A 336 -1.20 1.47 -6.67
N PHE A 337 -0.96 0.29 -7.22
CA PHE A 337 -0.10 -0.73 -6.61
C PHE A 337 1.15 -0.97 -7.46
N TYR A 338 2.29 -1.11 -6.82
CA TYR A 338 3.52 -1.54 -7.46
C TYR A 338 3.50 -3.05 -7.72
N GLU A 339 4.33 -3.50 -8.66
CA GLU A 339 4.49 -4.93 -8.95
C GLU A 339 4.82 -5.77 -7.70
N LYS A 340 5.59 -5.21 -6.74
CA LYS A 340 6.02 -5.93 -5.53
C LYS A 340 4.91 -6.03 -4.47
N GLU A 341 3.84 -5.26 -4.63
CA GLU A 341 2.66 -5.25 -3.77
C GLU A 341 1.53 -6.15 -4.32
N LEU A 342 1.76 -6.76 -5.49
CA LEU A 342 0.81 -7.67 -6.15
C LEU A 342 1.40 -9.07 -6.30
N GLN A 343 0.54 -10.07 -6.11
CA GLN A 343 0.87 -11.47 -6.33
C GLN A 343 -0.18 -12.13 -7.21
N LYS A 344 0.23 -12.58 -8.40
CA LYS A 344 -0.63 -13.37 -9.28
C LYS A 344 -1.09 -14.65 -8.59
N VAL A 345 -2.38 -14.90 -8.70
CA VAL A 345 -3.06 -16.11 -8.25
C VAL A 345 -3.85 -16.71 -9.39
N THR A 346 -4.14 -18.00 -9.30
CA THR A 346 -4.94 -18.71 -10.29
C THR A 346 -5.94 -19.55 -9.53
N LYS A 347 -7.13 -18.98 -9.29
CA LYS A 347 -8.26 -19.72 -8.74
C LYS A 347 -9.19 -20.13 -9.87
N LYS A 348 -9.67 -21.37 -9.83
CA LYS A 348 -10.76 -21.86 -10.67
C LYS A 348 -12.09 -21.59 -9.96
N ASP A 349 -13.18 -21.53 -10.72
CA ASP A 349 -14.52 -21.31 -10.15
C ASP A 349 -14.92 -22.41 -9.15
N ASP A 350 -14.43 -23.64 -9.36
CA ASP A 350 -14.69 -24.79 -8.50
C ASP A 350 -13.82 -24.81 -7.22
N ASP A 351 -12.91 -23.85 -7.05
CA ASP A 351 -12.01 -23.81 -5.90
C ASP A 351 -12.76 -23.49 -4.60
N VAL A 352 -12.19 -23.99 -3.52
CA VAL A 352 -12.79 -23.92 -2.19
C VAL A 352 -12.48 -22.57 -1.53
N TYR A 353 -13.52 -21.93 -0.99
CA TYR A 353 -13.42 -20.69 -0.22
C TYR A 353 -13.67 -20.95 1.28
N GLN A 354 -12.91 -20.26 2.14
CA GLN A 354 -13.05 -20.38 3.59
C GLN A 354 -14.21 -19.51 4.08
N VAL A 355 -15.08 -20.10 4.90
CA VAL A 355 -16.13 -19.40 5.64
C VAL A 355 -15.51 -18.93 6.96
N GLU A 356 -15.75 -17.67 7.30
CA GLU A 356 -15.37 -17.07 8.58
C GLU A 356 -16.46 -17.29 9.62
N ASP A 357 -17.72 -17.06 9.23
CA ASP A 357 -18.87 -17.23 10.11
C ASP A 357 -20.13 -17.58 9.32
N ILE A 358 -21.10 -18.21 9.98
CA ILE A 358 -22.46 -18.43 9.46
C ILE A 358 -23.37 -17.44 10.18
N LEU A 359 -23.81 -16.42 9.45
CA LEU A 359 -24.58 -15.31 10.01
C LEU A 359 -26.07 -15.62 10.13
N ASP A 360 -26.60 -16.51 9.27
CA ASP A 360 -28.01 -16.89 9.28
C ASP A 360 -28.23 -18.27 8.63
N THR A 361 -29.37 -18.90 8.89
CA THR A 361 -29.77 -20.19 8.32
C THR A 361 -31.23 -20.16 7.89
N ARG A 362 -31.51 -20.60 6.66
CA ARG A 362 -32.89 -20.69 6.14
C ARG A 362 -33.17 -22.04 5.50
N ARG A 363 -34.46 -22.35 5.37
CA ARG A 363 -34.96 -23.48 4.57
C ARG A 363 -35.74 -22.97 3.37
N ARG A 364 -35.40 -23.44 2.17
CA ARG A 364 -36.15 -23.21 0.93
C ARG A 364 -36.67 -24.56 0.43
N GLY A 365 -37.90 -24.90 0.83
CA GLY A 365 -38.44 -26.25 0.67
C GLY A 365 -37.67 -27.26 1.52
N LYS A 366 -37.23 -28.37 0.90
CA LYS A 366 -36.42 -29.41 1.57
C LYS A 366 -34.92 -29.08 1.67
N LYS A 367 -34.46 -27.98 1.07
CA LYS A 367 -33.04 -27.61 1.02
C LYS A 367 -32.70 -26.57 2.08
N LYS A 368 -31.58 -26.78 2.79
CA LYS A 368 -31.04 -25.87 3.80
C LYS A 368 -29.95 -24.99 3.18
N GLU A 369 -30.00 -23.70 3.48
CA GLU A 369 -29.02 -22.71 3.04
C GLU A 369 -28.49 -21.93 4.24
N PHE A 370 -27.22 -21.52 4.17
CA PHE A 370 -26.50 -20.75 5.17
C PHE A 370 -26.09 -19.40 4.59
N PHE A 371 -26.35 -18.31 5.29
CA PHE A 371 -25.81 -17.00 4.93
C PHE A 371 -24.41 -16.87 5.50
N VAL A 372 -23.40 -16.90 4.63
CA VAL A 372 -22.01 -17.02 5.06
C VAL A 372 -21.28 -15.68 4.99
N LYS A 373 -20.47 -15.43 6.02
CA LYS A 373 -19.40 -14.43 6.00
C LYS A 373 -18.15 -15.09 5.44
N TRP A 374 -17.68 -14.63 4.29
CA TRP A 374 -16.47 -15.16 3.65
C TRP A 374 -15.20 -14.62 4.32
N LYS A 375 -14.25 -15.51 4.58
CA LYS A 375 -13.04 -15.17 5.33
C LYS A 375 -12.18 -14.15 4.63
N GLY A 376 -12.01 -12.99 5.26
CA GLY A 376 -11.21 -11.89 4.74
C GLY A 376 -11.79 -11.21 3.49
N TYR A 377 -13.10 -11.34 3.26
CA TYR A 377 -13.85 -10.56 2.25
C TYR A 377 -14.80 -9.57 2.95
N PRO A 378 -15.08 -8.40 2.36
CA PRO A 378 -16.10 -7.45 2.86
C PRO A 378 -17.49 -8.06 3.02
N ALA A 379 -18.31 -7.50 3.93
CA ALA A 379 -19.66 -8.01 4.22
C ALA A 379 -20.62 -7.94 3.02
N LYS A 380 -20.38 -7.03 2.06
CA LYS A 380 -21.16 -6.96 0.81
C LYS A 380 -21.10 -8.25 -0.03
N PHE A 381 -20.07 -9.07 0.16
CA PHE A 381 -19.95 -10.36 -0.54
C PHE A 381 -20.61 -11.52 0.21
N ASN A 382 -21.19 -11.29 1.39
CA ASN A 382 -21.90 -12.33 2.12
C ASN A 382 -23.03 -12.87 1.24
N SER A 383 -23.18 -14.18 1.21
CA SER A 383 -24.13 -14.82 0.31
C SER A 383 -24.72 -16.09 0.91
N TRP A 384 -25.88 -16.48 0.37
CA TRP A 384 -26.50 -17.75 0.73
C TRP A 384 -25.81 -18.89 -0.01
N VAL A 385 -25.38 -19.89 0.74
CA VAL A 385 -24.72 -21.09 0.24
C VAL A 385 -25.53 -22.31 0.67
N ARG A 386 -25.65 -23.31 -0.21
CA ARG A 386 -26.38 -24.53 0.13
C ARG A 386 -25.54 -25.44 1.01
N GLU A 387 -26.20 -26.18 1.90
CA GLU A 387 -25.53 -27.19 2.74
C GLU A 387 -24.77 -28.24 1.89
N GLU A 388 -25.27 -28.56 0.69
CA GLU A 388 -24.62 -29.50 -0.25
C GLU A 388 -23.28 -29.01 -0.82
N ASP A 389 -23.04 -27.69 -0.80
CA ASP A 389 -21.81 -27.05 -1.30
C ASP A 389 -20.75 -26.89 -0.19
N MET A 390 -21.15 -27.13 1.07
CA MET A 390 -20.28 -27.02 2.23
C MET A 390 -19.40 -28.26 2.36
N VAL A 391 -18.09 -28.04 2.41
CA VAL A 391 -17.09 -29.08 2.67
C VAL A 391 -16.61 -28.94 4.12
N PRO A 392 -16.59 -30.03 4.91
CA PRO A 392 -15.98 -30.04 6.24
C PRO A 392 -14.50 -29.63 6.17
N ILE A 393 -13.97 -29.18 7.31
CA ILE A 393 -12.55 -28.89 7.46
C ILE A 393 -11.77 -30.19 7.57
#